data_AF-A0A442JB92-F1
#
_entry.id   AF-A0A442JB92-F1
#
_cell.length_a   1.000
_cell.length_b   1.000
_cell.length_c   1.000
_cell.angle_alpha   90.00
_cell.angle_beta   90.00
_cell.angle_gamma   90.00
#
_symmetry.space_group_name_H-M   'P 1'
#
loop_
_entity.id
_entity.type
_entity.pdbx_description
1 polymer ?
#
loop_
_entity_poly.entity_id
_entity_poly.type
_entity_poly.pdbx_seq_one_letter_code
_entity_poly.pdbx_strand_id
1 'polypeptide(L)' 'ALSRGVPPFEAAGYANAAAALSVTRHGGSSAPTDQEIQTFLSHDDRPTTAHGRKQEAHF' A
#
# COMPACT_ATOMS: atom_id res chain seq x y z
N ALA A 1 -3.04 13.14 5.43
CA ALA A 1 -2.00 13.62 4.50
C ALA A 1 -2.29 15.06 4.03
N LEU A 2 -3.42 15.33 3.36
CA LEU A 2 -3.75 16.69 2.87
C LEU A 2 -3.76 17.76 3.98
N SER A 3 -4.42 17.49 5.11
CA SER A 3 -4.45 18.42 6.25
C SER A 3 -3.07 18.69 6.88
N ARG A 4 -2.05 17.89 6.54
CA ARG A 4 -0.66 18.05 6.98
C ARG A 4 0.21 18.76 5.92
N GLY A 5 -0.37 19.23 4.82
CA GLY A 5 0.35 19.92 3.74
C GLY A 5 1.09 19.01 2.76
N VAL A 6 0.85 17.69 2.79
CA VAL A 6 1.46 16.73 1.86
C VAL A 6 0.96 16.99 0.42
N PRO A 7 1.84 16.96 -0.60
CA PRO A 7 1.44 17.09 -1.99
C PRO A 7 0.30 16.12 -2.38
N PRO A 8 -0.64 16.52 -3.25
CA PRO A 8 -1.80 15.68 -3.57
C PRO A 8 -1.47 14.27 -4.07
N PHE A 9 -0.40 14.13 -4.87
CA PHE A 9 0.05 12.84 -5.38
C PHE A 9 0.53 11.91 -4.25
N GLU A 10 1.39 12.39 -3.36
CA GLU A 10 1.85 11.64 -2.19
C GLU A 10 0.71 11.34 -1.22
N ALA A 11 -0.23 12.28 -1.07
CA ALA A 11 -1.42 12.08 -0.24
C ALA A 11 -2.33 10.96 -0.78
N ALA A 12 -2.44 10.83 -2.11
CA ALA A 12 -3.14 9.72 -2.76
C ALA A 12 -2.41 8.39 -2.52
N GLY A 13 -1.08 8.37 -2.65
CA GLY A 13 -0.25 7.19 -2.32
C GLY A 13 -0.43 6.74 -0.87
N TYR A 14 -0.42 7.68 0.07
CA TYR A 14 -0.69 7.42 1.48
C TYR A 14 -2.08 6.82 1.72
N ALA A 15 -3.11 7.34 1.05
CA ALA A 15 -4.48 6.83 1.16
C ALA A 15 -4.61 5.41 0.58
N ASN A 16 -3.95 5.14 -0.55
CA ASN A 16 -3.92 3.82 -1.17
C ASN A 16 -3.25 2.78 -0.27
N ALA A 17 -2.12 3.15 0.36
CA ALA A 17 -1.44 2.31 1.34
C ALA A 17 -2.33 2.02 2.57
N ALA A 18 -3.01 3.04 3.10
CA ALA A 18 -3.96 2.86 4.19
C ALA A 18 -5.11 1.89 3.82
N ALA A 19 -5.70 2.06 2.63
CA ALA A 19 -6.75 1.18 2.13
C ALA A 19 -6.28 -0.28 1.96
N ALA A 20 -5.08 -0.47 1.40
CA ALA A 20 -4.48 -1.80 1.25
C ALA A 20 -4.22 -2.48 2.61
N LEU A 21 -3.81 -1.72 3.63
CA LEU A 21 -3.62 -2.26 4.98
C LEU A 21 -4.95 -2.62 5.65
N SER A 22 -5.99 -1.81 5.48
CA SER A 22 -7.29 -2.04 6.11
C SER A 22 -7.97 -3.35 5.67
N VAL A 23 -7.70 -3.86 4.46
CA VAL A 23 -8.28 -5.14 3.98
C VAL A 23 -7.57 -6.38 4.51
N THR A 24 -6.41 -6.24 5.16
CA THR A 24 -5.63 -7.38 5.67
C THR A 24 -5.99 -7.78 7.10
N ARG A 25 -6.81 -6.99 7.81
CA ARG A 25 -7.30 -7.33 9.16
C ARG A 25 -8.77 -7.68 9.12
N HIS A 26 -9.14 -8.73 9.84
CA HIS A 26 -10.53 -9.11 10.03
C HIS A 26 -11.24 -8.06 10.91
N GLY A 27 -12.20 -7.34 10.33
CA GLY A 27 -12.85 -6.16 10.94
C GLY A 27 -12.58 -4.91 10.10
N GLY A 28 -13.55 -4.55 9.24
CA GLY A 28 -13.43 -3.59 8.12
C GLY A 28 -13.15 -2.13 8.47
N SER A 29 -12.58 -1.85 9.64
CA SER A 29 -12.22 -0.50 10.08
C SER A 29 -11.13 -0.53 11.17
N SER A 30 -10.03 -1.25 10.93
CA SER A 30 -8.82 -1.01 11.72
C SER A 30 -8.06 0.12 11.04
N ALA A 31 -8.19 1.35 11.55
CA ALA A 31 -7.46 2.50 11.02
C ALA A 31 -5.95 2.21 11.17
N PRO A 32 -5.21 2.00 10.07
CA PRO A 32 -3.79 1.73 10.15
C PRO A 32 -3.09 2.97 10.71
N THR A 33 -2.07 2.73 11.55
CA THR A 33 -1.26 3.79 12.13
C THR A 33 -0.35 4.42 11.08
N ASP A 34 0.09 5.65 11.33
CA ASP A 34 1.02 6.34 10.42
C ASP A 34 2.30 5.53 10.20
N GLN A 35 2.83 4.90 11.26
CA GLN A 35 4.01 4.06 11.20
C GLN A 35 3.82 2.84 10.27
N GLU A 36 2.65 2.19 10.32
CA GLU A 36 2.35 1.05 9.45
C GLU A 36 2.27 1.47 7.98
N ILE A 37 1.65 2.62 7.71
CA ILE A 37 1.56 3.19 6.36
C ILE A 37 2.95 3.54 5.82
N GLN A 38 3.80 4.18 6.62
CA GLN A 38 5.17 4.53 6.21
C GLN A 38 6.04 3.28 6.00
N THR A 39 5.86 2.26 6.83
CA THR A 39 6.53 0.97 6.67
C THR A 39 6.12 0.33 5.35
N PHE A 40 4.81 0.31 5.03
CA PHE A 40 4.30 -0.23 3.76
C PHE A 40 4.89 0.49 2.54
N LEU A 41 4.91 1.83 2.56
CA LEU A 41 5.50 2.63 1.47
C LEU A 41 7.02 2.39 1.32
N SER A 42 7.74 2.21 2.43
CA SER A 42 9.18 1.91 2.42
C SER A 42 9.50 0.51 1.88
N HIS A 43 8.54 -0.42 1.92
CA HIS A 43 8.72 -1.78 1.38
C HIS A 43 8.48 -1.87 -0.13
N ASP A 44 7.78 -0.89 -0.72
CA ASP A 44 7.49 -0.75 -2.15
C ASP A 44 8.69 -0.23 -2.96
N ASP A 45 9.60 0.51 -2.31
CA ASP A 45 10.88 0.99 -2.89
C ASP A 45 11.89 -0.15 -3.15
N ARG A 46 11.58 -1.38 -2.73
CA ARG A 46 12.31 -2.55 -3.21
C ARG A 46 11.81 -2.83 -4.63
N PRO A 47 12.67 -2.77 -5.67
CA PRO A 47 12.24 -3.12 -7.02
C PRO A 47 11.61 -4.50 -6.94
N THR A 48 10.33 -4.56 -7.33
CA THR A 48 9.51 -5.77 -7.27
C THR A 48 10.05 -6.76 -8.30
N THR A 49 11.18 -7.39 -8.02
CA THR A 49 11.58 -8.60 -8.73
C THR A 49 10.63 -9.70 -8.25
N ALA A 50 9.72 -10.06 -9.14
CA ALA A 50 8.96 -11.32 -9.15
C ALA A 50 7.78 -11.46 -8.16
N HIS A 51 6.62 -10.93 -8.55
CA HIS A 51 5.37 -11.69 -8.32
C HIS A 51 4.33 -11.42 -9.41
N GLY A 52 4.67 -11.79 -10.66
CA GLY A 52 3.76 -11.55 -11.77
C GLY A 52 4.27 -11.94 -13.16
N ARG A 53 5.06 -13.00 -13.31
CA ARG A 53 5.13 -13.69 -14.61
C ARG A 53 4.18 -14.86 -14.54
N LYS A 54 2.98 -14.66 -15.08
CA LYS A 54 2.13 -15.76 -15.58
C LYS A 54 3.01 -16.63 -16.47
N GLN A 55 3.44 -17.79 -15.99
CA GLN A 55 3.91 -18.86 -16.87
C GLN A 55 2.68 -19.65 -17.28
N GLU A 56 2.20 -19.27 -18.46
CA GLU A 56 1.56 -20.07 -19.51
C GLU A 56 0.92 -21.39 -19.09
N ALA A 57 -0.39 -21.49 -19.32
CA ALA A 57 -1.09 -22.77 -19.38
C ALA A 57 -0.53 -23.57 -20.57
N HIS A 58 0.09 -24.71 -20.26
CA HIS A 58 0.43 -25.71 -21.27
C HIS A 58 -0.85 -26.42 -21.74
N PHE A 59 -0.96 -26.53 -23.07
CA PHE A 59 -1.98 -27.25 -23.84
C PHE A 59 -1.93 -28.76 -23.60
#